data_AF-A0A3B8Y541-F1
#
_entry.id   AF-A0A3B8Y541-F1
#
_cell.length_a   1.000
_cell.length_b   1.000
_cell.length_c   1.000
_cell.angle_alpha   90.00
_cell.angle_beta   90.00
_cell.angle_gamma   90.00
#
_symmetry.space_group_name_H-M   'P 1'
#
loop_
_entity.id
_entity.type
_entity.pdbx_description
1 polymer ?
#
loop_
_entity_poly.entity_id
_entity_poly.type
_entity_poly.pdbx_seq_one_letter_code
_entity_poly.pdbx_strand_id
1 'polypeptide(L)'
;MTEILGNLGVNPAIDNFLSSLMLGEITLLTGLFWLMIAGIISMISGAIGGIILAGKDLGYQLAAMLGSLFGPAGVLPVAAIGLVVLKFV
;
A
#
# COMPACT_ATOMS: atom_id res chain seq x y z
N MET A 1 -8.12 27.07 -2.64
CA MET A 1 -7.20 26.19 -3.39
C MET A 1 -5.75 26.69 -3.34
N THR A 2 -5.51 28.01 -3.35
CA THR A 2 -4.18 28.63 -3.21
C THR A 2 -3.56 28.52 -1.81
N GLU A 3 -4.37 28.55 -0.74
CA GLU A 3 -3.87 28.43 0.64
C GLU A 3 -3.38 27.03 1.00
N ILE A 4 -4.02 25.97 0.49
CA ILE A 4 -3.58 24.58 0.75
C ILE A 4 -2.27 24.29 0.00
N LEU A 5 -2.16 24.73 -1.26
CA LEU A 5 -0.91 24.64 -2.03
C LEU A 5 0.21 25.50 -1.43
N GLY A 6 -0.13 26.69 -0.91
CA GLY A 6 0.81 27.55 -0.17
C GLY A 6 1.29 26.93 1.13
N ASN A 7 0.43 26.22 1.87
CA ASN A 7 0.80 25.57 3.12
C ASN A 7 1.52 24.22 2.94
N LEU A 8 1.35 23.55 1.79
CA LEU A 8 2.08 22.32 1.44
C LEU A 8 3.58 22.60 1.21
N GLY A 9 3.92 23.70 0.54
CA GLY A 9 5.32 24.13 0.29
C GLY A 9 5.98 24.90 1.45
N VAL A 10 5.31 25.08 2.58
CA VAL A 10 5.86 25.78 3.76
C VAL A 10 6.30 24.81 4.84
N ASN A 11 5.83 23.55 4.80
CA ASN A 11 6.26 22.53 5.74
C ASN A 11 7.42 21.71 5.16
N PRO A 12 8.66 21.89 5.67
CA PRO A 12 9.84 21.21 5.13
C PRO A 12 9.73 19.68 5.20
N ALA A 13 8.91 19.12 6.11
CA ALA A 13 8.70 17.67 6.18
C ALA A 13 7.87 17.13 5.00
N ILE A 14 6.88 17.89 4.54
CA ILE A 14 6.01 17.49 3.41
C ILE A 14 6.76 17.64 2.09
N ASP A 15 7.50 18.74 1.92
CA ASP A 15 8.33 18.97 0.73
C ASP A 15 9.42 17.90 0.60
N ASN A 16 10.10 17.54 1.70
CA ASN A 16 11.10 16.48 1.68
C ASN A 16 10.49 15.12 1.33
N PHE A 17 9.29 14.81 1.84
CA PHE A 17 8.58 13.57 1.52
C PHE A 17 8.16 13.49 0.04
N LEU A 18 7.56 14.55 -0.50
CA LEU A 18 7.15 14.62 -1.90
C LEU A 18 8.35 14.58 -2.85
N SER A 19 9.43 15.28 -2.50
CA SER A 19 10.69 15.23 -3.25
C SER A 19 11.28 13.83 -3.24
N SER A 20 11.32 13.16 -2.08
CA SER A 20 11.80 11.77 -1.96
C SER A 20 10.96 10.81 -2.81
N LEU A 21 9.63 10.98 -2.83
CA LEU A 21 8.72 10.20 -3.67
C LEU A 21 8.98 10.41 -5.17
N MET A 22 9.17 11.67 -5.60
CA MET A 22 9.45 11.99 -7.00
C MET A 22 10.82 11.49 -7.47
N LEU A 23 11.82 11.57 -6.60
CA LEU A 23 13.17 11.09 -6.90
C LEU A 23 13.32 9.57 -6.78
N GLY A 24 12.29 8.88 -6.25
CA GLY A 24 12.31 7.43 -6.05
C GLY A 24 13.17 6.99 -4.86
N GLU A 25 13.49 7.90 -3.95
CA GLU A 25 14.26 7.57 -2.76
C GLU A 25 13.43 6.74 -1.77
N ILE A 26 13.96 5.58 -1.38
CA ILE A 26 13.34 4.71 -0.39
C ILE A 26 13.82 5.10 1.01
N THR A 27 13.18 6.14 1.55
CA THR A 27 13.26 6.48 2.98
C THR A 27 12.25 5.63 3.76
N LEU A 28 12.30 5.69 5.10
CA LEU A 28 11.36 4.94 5.94
C LEU A 28 9.91 5.38 5.71
N LEU A 29 9.70 6.69 5.48
CA LEU A 29 8.37 7.25 5.25
C LEU A 29 7.83 6.89 3.86
N THR A 30 8.65 6.96 2.80
CA THR A 30 8.23 6.57 1.45
C THR A 30 8.04 5.06 1.34
N GLY A 31 8.87 4.26 2.02
CA GLY A 31 8.68 2.81 2.12
C GLY A 31 7.36 2.43 2.80
N LEU A 32 7.03 3.07 3.93
CA LEU A 32 5.74 2.85 4.61
C LEU A 32 4.54 3.26 3.73
N PHE A 33 4.68 4.36 3.00
CA PHE A 33 3.67 4.81 2.05
C PHE A 33 3.41 3.77 0.96
N TRP A 34 4.47 3.21 0.36
CA TRP A 34 4.34 2.14 -0.63
C TRP A 34 3.78 0.84 -0.04
N LEU A 35 4.14 0.49 1.19
CA LEU A 35 3.55 -0.66 1.89
C LEU A 35 2.05 -0.49 2.11
N MET A 36 1.58 0.72 2.46
CA MET A 36 0.14 0.97 2.57
C MET A 36 -0.56 0.80 1.23
N ILE A 37 0.00 1.34 0.14
CA ILE A 37 -0.55 1.16 -1.21
C ILE A 37 -0.63 -0.33 -1.57
N ALA A 38 0.47 -1.08 -1.34
CA ALA A 38 0.50 -2.51 -1.58
C ALA A 38 -0.56 -3.25 -0.75
N GLY A 39 -0.75 -2.87 0.52
CA GLY A 39 -1.79 -3.42 1.39
C GLY A 39 -3.20 -3.18 0.85
N ILE A 40 -3.50 -1.95 0.41
CA ILE A 40 -4.83 -1.62 -0.14
C ILE A 40 -5.12 -2.41 -1.42
N ILE A 41 -4.19 -2.42 -2.36
CA ILE A 41 -4.34 -3.18 -3.61
C ILE A 41 -4.49 -4.67 -3.31
N SER A 42 -3.72 -5.18 -2.36
CA SER A 42 -3.76 -6.57 -1.94
C SER A 42 -5.08 -6.96 -1.25
N MET A 43 -5.67 -6.08 -0.44
CA MET A 43 -7.00 -6.31 0.14
C MET A 43 -8.06 -6.46 -0.95
N ILE A 44 -8.01 -5.61 -1.98
CA ILE A 44 -8.98 -5.64 -3.09
C ILE A 44 -8.81 -6.91 -3.91
N SER A 45 -7.58 -7.23 -4.33
CA SER A 45 -7.32 -8.44 -5.12
C SER A 45 -7.57 -9.72 -4.32
N GLY A 46 -7.24 -9.71 -3.02
CA GLY A 46 -7.53 -10.79 -2.09
C GLY A 46 -9.02 -11.02 -1.92
N ALA A 47 -9.83 -9.97 -1.76
CA ALA A 47 -11.29 -10.07 -1.67
C ALA A 47 -11.89 -10.71 -2.92
N ILE A 48 -11.46 -10.25 -4.10
CA ILE A 48 -11.89 -10.81 -5.40
C ILE A 48 -11.49 -12.29 -5.50
N GLY A 49 -10.24 -12.62 -5.13
CA GLY A 49 -9.76 -13.99 -5.11
C GLY A 49 -10.57 -14.89 -4.16
N GLY A 50 -10.90 -14.39 -2.96
CA GLY A 50 -11.74 -15.09 -2.00
C GLY A 50 -13.14 -15.37 -2.53
N ILE A 51 -13.78 -14.37 -3.15
CA ILE A 51 -15.09 -14.51 -3.81
C ILE A 51 -15.05 -15.60 -4.89
N ILE A 52 -14.04 -15.58 -5.76
CA ILE A 52 -13.91 -16.55 -6.86
C ILE A 52 -13.67 -17.96 -6.33
N LEU A 53 -12.84 -18.11 -5.29
CA LEU A 53 -12.41 -19.40 -4.78
C LEU A 53 -13.47 -20.09 -3.93
N ALA A 54 -14.11 -19.35 -3.02
CA ALA A 54 -14.96 -19.93 -1.97
C ALA A 54 -16.35 -19.26 -1.85
N GLY A 55 -16.68 -18.28 -2.71
CA GLY A 55 -17.92 -17.51 -2.59
C GLY A 55 -19.19 -18.34 -2.66
N LYS A 56 -19.19 -19.44 -3.43
CA LYS A 56 -20.34 -20.35 -3.57
C LYS A 56 -20.60 -21.21 -2.32
N ASP A 57 -19.54 -21.53 -1.58
CA ASP A 57 -19.61 -22.47 -0.45
C ASP A 57 -19.68 -21.75 0.91
N LEU A 58 -18.97 -20.62 1.04
CA LEU A 58 -18.91 -19.82 2.27
C LEU A 58 -19.86 -18.61 2.27
N GLY A 59 -20.42 -18.27 1.11
CA GLY A 59 -21.12 -17.02 0.87
C GLY A 59 -20.16 -15.88 0.50
N TYR A 60 -20.61 -15.02 -0.42
CA TYR A 60 -19.77 -13.98 -1.03
C TYR A 60 -19.18 -12.98 -0.01
N GLN A 61 -19.93 -12.61 1.02
CA GLN A 61 -19.47 -11.64 2.01
C GLN A 61 -18.33 -12.20 2.87
N LEU A 62 -18.50 -13.41 3.40
CA LEU A 62 -17.47 -14.05 4.23
C LEU A 62 -16.22 -14.38 3.40
N ALA A 63 -16.42 -14.86 2.18
CA ALA A 63 -15.33 -15.13 1.24
C ALA A 63 -14.54 -13.86 0.89
N ALA A 64 -15.21 -12.72 0.71
CA ALA A 64 -14.57 -11.43 0.49
C ALA A 64 -13.78 -10.94 1.72
N MET A 65 -14.36 -11.09 2.92
CA MET A 65 -13.70 -10.69 4.18
C MET A 65 -12.44 -11.52 4.47
N LEU A 66 -12.50 -12.84 4.25
CA LEU A 66 -11.33 -13.70 4.42
C LEU A 66 -10.29 -13.43 3.35
N GLY A 67 -10.73 -13.26 2.10
CA GLY A 67 -9.86 -12.89 0.99
C GLY A 67 -9.13 -11.58 1.23
N SER A 68 -9.83 -10.53 1.71
CA SER A 68 -9.22 -9.24 2.01
C SER A 68 -8.28 -9.29 3.22
N LEU A 69 -8.56 -10.12 4.21
CA LEU A 69 -7.69 -10.32 5.37
C LEU A 69 -6.39 -11.04 4.99
N PHE A 70 -6.48 -12.10 4.18
CA PHE A 70 -5.33 -12.93 3.83
C PHE A 70 -4.57 -12.47 2.59
N GLY A 71 -5.17 -11.64 1.72
CA GLY A 71 -4.45 -11.00 0.61
C GLY A 71 -3.16 -10.32 1.09
N PRO A 72 -3.25 -9.38 2.05
CA PRO A 72 -2.10 -8.67 2.58
C PRO A 72 -1.10 -9.56 3.32
N ALA A 73 -1.53 -10.72 3.86
CA ALA A 73 -0.67 -11.61 4.61
C ALA A 73 0.51 -12.14 3.77
N GLY A 74 0.29 -12.38 2.48
CA GLY A 74 1.37 -12.74 1.54
C GLY A 74 2.06 -11.53 0.92
N VAL A 75 1.31 -10.47 0.59
CA VAL A 75 1.84 -9.32 -0.15
C VAL A 75 2.71 -8.42 0.71
N LEU A 76 2.32 -8.12 1.95
CA LEU A 76 3.06 -7.18 2.81
C LEU A 76 4.49 -7.65 3.13
N PRO A 77 4.74 -8.92 3.51
CA PRO A 77 6.11 -9.40 3.73
C PRO A 77 6.97 -9.31 2.48
N VAL A 78 6.43 -9.71 1.31
CA VAL A 78 7.16 -9.68 0.05
C VAL A 78 7.44 -8.25 -0.40
N ALA A 79 6.46 -7.35 -0.27
CA ALA A 79 6.64 -5.93 -0.57
C ALA A 79 7.68 -5.28 0.36
N ALA A 80 7.67 -5.62 1.65
CA ALA A 80 8.65 -5.12 2.60
C ALA A 80 10.08 -5.57 2.24
N ILE A 81 10.25 -6.85 1.91
CA ILE A 81 11.54 -7.38 1.43
C ILE A 81 11.96 -6.68 0.13
N GLY A 82 11.04 -6.52 -0.82
CA GLY A 82 11.31 -5.83 -2.08
C GLY A 82 11.79 -4.38 -1.88
N LEU A 83 11.13 -3.62 -1.00
CA LEU A 83 11.55 -2.26 -0.66
C LEU A 83 12.91 -2.21 0.03
N VAL A 84 13.21 -3.17 0.91
CA VAL A 84 14.53 -3.28 1.55
C VAL A 84 15.60 -3.56 0.49
N VAL A 85 15.36 -4.49 -0.44
CA VAL A 85 16.30 -4.79 -1.52
C VAL A 85 16.51 -3.59 -2.43
N LEU A 86 15.43 -2.93 -2.87
CA LEU A 86 15.49 -1.75 -3.73
C LEU A 86 16.21 -0.56 -3.09
N LYS A 87 16.24 -0.47 -1.77
CA LYS A 87 17.01 0.55 -1.06
C LYS A 87 18.53 0.39 -1.22
N PHE A 88 19.00 -0.84 -1.50
CA PHE A 88 20.43 -1.16 -1.61
C PHE A 88 20.93 -1.29 -3.07
N VAL A 89 20.04 -1.13 -4.05
CA VAL A 89 20.36 -1.15 -5.48
C VAL A 89 20.40 0.29 -5.99
#